data_AF-A0A7V9UHZ9-F1
#
_entry.id   AF-A0A7V9UHZ9-F1
#
_cell.length_a   1.000
_cell.length_b   1.000
_cell.length_c   1.000
_cell.angle_alpha   90.00
_cell.angle_beta   90.00
_cell.angle_gamma   90.00
#
_symmetry.space_group_name_H-M   'P 1'
#
loop_
_entity.id
_entity.type
_entity.pdbx_description
1 polymer ?
#
loop_
_entity_poly.entity_id
_entity_poly.type
_entity_poly.pdbx_seq_one_letter_code
_entity_poly.pdbx_strand_id
1 'polypeptide(L)'
;MKIQLTLYFLLGTLQALPLYSTPKTTEQYVSVQYSPELKNSLRAIRNLKEGNKLICDILKQGALRLSVAKNECSVKFGACWDPDRRIIFINLSSHNSEEEIIASLIFELHNALKTPQFNQLFSLATNQKIDKEKYVKSIEFIEYQNSIDTAALIKLGVEKKVFGKNTYVSTYNTFDEHYWYQKMSGHSAVHANNYDSLTAFNKSWKRKGYLRG
;
A
#
# COMPACT_ATOMS: atom_id res chain seq x y z
N MET A 1 -64.84 -49.41 35.93
CA MET A 1 -64.05 -49.23 37.17
C MET A 1 -63.47 -47.83 37.12
N LYS A 2 -63.75 -47.01 38.15
CA LYS A 2 -63.37 -45.59 38.25
C LYS A 2 -61.89 -45.41 38.64
N ILE A 3 -61.43 -44.15 38.60
CA ILE A 3 -60.30 -43.52 39.34
C ILE A 3 -59.00 -43.47 38.49
N GLN A 4 -58.23 -42.39 38.32
CA GLN A 4 -58.11 -41.05 38.93
C GLN A 4 -57.41 -40.09 37.94
N LEU A 5 -57.73 -38.79 38.03
CA LEU A 5 -56.89 -37.70 37.55
C LEU A 5 -55.59 -37.63 38.36
N THR A 6 -54.46 -37.35 37.71
CA THR A 6 -53.38 -36.58 38.32
C THR A 6 -52.80 -35.59 37.31
N LEU A 7 -53.16 -34.32 37.51
CA LEU A 7 -52.54 -33.15 36.92
C LEU A 7 -51.15 -32.99 37.56
N TYR A 8 -50.08 -32.99 36.77
CA TYR A 8 -48.78 -32.51 37.22
C TYR A 8 -48.45 -31.17 36.58
N PHE A 9 -48.50 -30.15 37.42
CA PHE A 9 -47.86 -28.86 37.25
C PHE A 9 -46.36 -29.03 36.97
N LEU A 10 -45.86 -28.45 35.88
CA LEU A 10 -44.42 -28.27 35.65
C LEU A 10 -44.16 -26.79 35.42
N LEU A 11 -43.90 -26.10 36.54
CA LEU A 11 -43.27 -24.80 36.61
C LEU A 11 -41.75 -24.98 36.47
N GLY A 12 -41.11 -24.13 35.67
CA GLY A 12 -39.71 -23.75 35.89
C GLY A 12 -38.70 -24.30 34.88
N THR A 13 -38.31 -23.48 33.91
CA THR A 13 -37.01 -22.77 33.95
C THR A 13 -36.84 -21.95 32.67
N LEU A 14 -37.00 -20.63 32.80
CA LEU A 14 -36.61 -19.66 31.78
C LEU A 14 -35.07 -19.62 31.79
N GLN A 15 -34.42 -20.38 30.91
CA GLN A 15 -32.97 -20.28 30.74
C GLN A 15 -32.66 -18.95 30.04
N ALA A 16 -32.21 -17.97 30.82
CA ALA A 16 -31.62 -16.75 30.29
C ALA A 16 -30.37 -17.14 29.50
N LEU A 17 -30.43 -16.97 28.17
CA LEU A 17 -29.27 -17.14 27.31
C LEU A 17 -28.18 -16.15 27.76
N PRO A 18 -26.94 -16.61 27.99
CA PRO A 18 -25.84 -15.69 28.21
C PRO A 18 -25.67 -14.85 26.95
N LEU A 19 -25.94 -13.55 27.07
CA LEU A 19 -25.54 -12.54 26.09
C LEU A 19 -24.01 -12.59 26.02
N TYR A 20 -23.48 -13.42 25.12
CA TYR A 20 -22.10 -13.34 24.68
C TYR A 20 -21.91 -11.95 24.06
N SER A 21 -21.46 -11.04 24.91
CA SER A 21 -20.94 -9.75 24.50
C SER A 21 -19.68 -10.07 23.71
N THR A 22 -19.79 -10.10 22.38
CA THR A 22 -18.61 -10.11 21.52
C THR A 22 -17.72 -8.98 21.99
N PRO A 23 -16.46 -9.25 22.41
CA PRO A 23 -15.58 -8.18 22.81
C PRO A 23 -15.51 -7.22 21.63
N LYS A 24 -15.95 -5.97 21.84
CA LYS A 24 -15.61 -4.87 20.95
C LYS A 24 -14.10 -4.86 20.92
N THR A 25 -13.51 -5.42 19.86
CA THR A 25 -12.15 -5.10 19.47
C THR A 25 -12.11 -3.59 19.42
N THR A 26 -11.52 -2.97 20.44
CA THR A 26 -11.06 -1.59 20.38
C THR A 26 -10.24 -1.52 19.12
N GLU A 27 -10.79 -0.93 18.06
CA GLU A 27 -10.04 -0.56 16.87
C GLU A 27 -8.86 0.25 17.39
N GLN A 28 -7.70 -0.39 17.44
CA GLN A 28 -6.47 0.28 17.75
C GLN A 28 -6.33 1.28 16.60
N TYR A 29 -6.57 2.56 16.87
CA TYR A 29 -6.44 3.61 15.87
C TYR A 29 -5.00 3.57 15.37
N VAL A 30 -4.79 2.91 14.24
CA VAL A 30 -3.47 2.79 13.63
C VAL A 30 -3.12 4.20 13.16
N SER A 31 -2.27 4.88 13.91
CA SER A 31 -1.85 6.25 13.60
C SER A 31 -0.64 6.24 12.67
N VAL A 32 -0.59 7.19 11.73
CA VAL A 32 0.63 7.46 10.96
C VAL A 32 1.67 8.07 11.88
N GLN A 33 2.86 7.47 12.00
CA GLN A 33 4.03 8.10 12.61
C GLN A 33 4.79 8.86 11.52
N TYR A 34 5.26 10.08 11.80
CA TYR A 34 5.96 10.87 10.79
C TYR A 34 7.05 11.76 11.38
N SER A 35 8.13 11.96 10.62
CA SER A 35 9.15 12.98 10.90
C SER A 35 8.53 14.38 10.95
N PRO A 36 8.85 15.24 11.94
CA PRO A 36 8.26 16.58 12.10
C PRO A 36 8.29 17.45 10.83
N GLU A 37 9.33 17.30 10.01
CA GLU A 37 9.55 17.99 8.75
C GLU A 37 8.43 17.71 7.73
N LEU A 38 7.80 16.53 7.78
CA LEU A 38 6.72 16.13 6.88
C LEU A 38 5.33 16.53 7.38
N LYS A 39 5.24 17.22 8.53
CA LYS A 39 3.97 17.58 9.17
C LYS A 39 3.06 18.41 8.26
N ASN A 40 3.62 19.40 7.57
CA ASN A 40 2.84 20.31 6.74
C ASN A 40 2.28 19.58 5.51
N SER A 41 3.12 18.85 4.79
CA SER A 41 2.73 18.02 3.64
C SER A 41 1.66 17.01 4.02
N LEU A 42 1.86 16.26 5.10
CA LEU A 42 0.88 15.27 5.55
C LEU A 42 -0.45 15.92 5.95
N ARG A 43 -0.40 17.07 6.63
CA ARG A 43 -1.61 17.84 6.98
C ARG A 43 -2.35 18.31 5.72
N ALA A 44 -1.64 18.82 4.72
CA ALA A 44 -2.26 19.25 3.46
C ALA A 44 -2.96 18.07 2.78
N ILE A 45 -2.30 16.91 2.68
CA ILE A 45 -2.88 15.70 2.08
C ILE A 45 -4.14 15.24 2.85
N ARG A 46 -4.12 15.28 4.19
CA ARG A 46 -5.28 14.92 5.03
C ARG A 46 -6.44 15.92 4.97
N ASN A 47 -6.16 17.20 4.70
CA ASN A 47 -7.20 18.21 4.53
C ASN A 47 -8.02 17.99 3.24
N LEU A 48 -7.49 17.22 2.29
CA LEU A 48 -8.23 16.74 1.14
C LEU A 48 -8.96 15.44 1.49
N LYS A 49 -10.29 15.39 1.35
CA LYS A 49 -11.11 14.20 1.68
C LYS A 49 -10.59 12.93 1.01
N GLU A 50 -10.23 13.03 -0.26
CA GLU A 50 -9.71 11.94 -1.07
C GLU A 50 -8.32 11.49 -0.60
N GLY A 51 -7.45 12.44 -0.20
CA GLY A 51 -6.14 12.14 0.37
C GLY A 51 -6.22 11.50 1.76
N ASN A 52 -7.15 11.96 2.61
CA ASN A 52 -7.42 11.31 3.89
C ASN A 52 -7.96 9.89 3.70
N LYS A 53 -8.85 9.68 2.73
CA LYS A 53 -9.36 8.35 2.39
C LYS A 53 -8.23 7.42 1.96
N LEU A 54 -7.31 7.87 1.10
CA LEU A 54 -6.13 7.11 0.70
C LEU A 54 -5.31 6.65 1.91
N ILE A 55 -5.00 7.57 2.83
CA ILE A 55 -4.26 7.26 4.07
C ILE A 55 -5.03 6.25 4.92
N CYS A 56 -6.34 6.44 5.13
CA CYS A 56 -7.17 5.50 5.88
C CYS A 56 -7.19 4.10 5.26
N ASP A 57 -7.25 3.99 3.93
CA ASP A 57 -7.25 2.70 3.25
C ASP A 57 -5.90 1.98 3.36
N ILE A 58 -4.79 2.71 3.40
CA ILE A 58 -3.46 2.15 3.68
C ILE A 58 -3.36 1.64 5.12
N LEU A 59 -3.94 2.38 6.08
CA LEU A 59 -3.92 2.03 7.50
C LEU A 59 -4.73 0.76 7.81
N LYS A 60 -5.73 0.43 6.99
CA LYS A 60 -6.42 -0.88 7.03
C LYS A 60 -5.47 -2.05 6.73
N GLN A 61 -4.35 -1.80 6.05
CA GLN A 61 -3.31 -2.79 5.75
C GLN A 61 -2.19 -2.81 6.80
N GLY A 62 -2.29 -1.99 7.85
CA GLY A 62 -1.31 -1.88 8.94
C GLY A 62 -0.65 -0.51 9.04
N ALA A 63 0.14 -0.34 10.11
CA ALA A 63 0.78 0.93 10.44
C ALA A 63 1.65 1.48 9.32
N LEU A 64 1.61 2.80 9.14
CA LEU A 64 2.38 3.54 8.16
C LEU A 64 3.32 4.50 8.88
N ARG A 65 4.59 4.53 8.47
CA ARG A 65 5.57 5.49 8.96
C ARG A 65 6.09 6.35 7.81
N LEU A 66 6.29 7.63 8.05
CA LEU A 66 6.91 8.56 7.10
C LEU A 66 8.22 9.06 7.72
N SER A 67 9.35 8.85 7.05
CA SER A 67 10.66 9.20 7.60
C SER A 67 11.45 10.05 6.62
N VAL A 68 12.10 11.10 7.12
CA VAL A 68 13.17 11.76 6.37
C VAL A 68 14.44 10.92 6.51
N ALA A 69 14.87 10.29 5.43
CA ALA A 69 16.13 9.54 5.41
C ALA A 69 16.67 9.40 3.99
N LYS A 70 18.00 9.27 3.91
CA LYS A 70 18.73 8.95 2.69
C LYS A 70 19.04 7.45 2.70
N ASN A 71 18.28 6.67 1.94
CA ASN A 71 18.66 5.32 1.57
C ASN A 71 18.95 5.28 0.06
N GLU A 72 19.49 4.18 -0.44
CA GLU A 72 19.84 4.07 -1.87
C GLU A 72 18.68 4.42 -2.80
N CYS A 73 17.46 4.00 -2.46
CA CYS A 73 16.27 4.22 -3.26
C CYS A 73 15.80 5.70 -3.20
N SER A 74 15.69 6.30 -2.01
CA SER A 74 15.28 7.69 -1.85
C SER A 74 16.33 8.68 -2.35
N VAL A 75 17.61 8.30 -2.37
CA VAL A 75 18.67 9.09 -3.02
C VAL A 75 18.46 9.13 -4.53
N LYS A 76 18.08 7.99 -5.14
CA LYS A 76 17.89 7.88 -6.58
C LYS A 76 16.59 8.53 -7.08
N PHE A 77 15.50 8.37 -6.33
CA PHE A 77 14.16 8.76 -6.77
C PHE A 77 13.54 9.91 -5.97
N GLY A 78 14.25 10.44 -4.98
CA GLY A 78 13.75 11.47 -4.07
C GLY A 78 12.85 10.90 -2.96
N ALA A 79 12.02 9.91 -3.27
CA ALA A 79 11.18 9.21 -2.30
C ALA A 79 11.13 7.70 -2.60
N CYS A 80 10.78 6.90 -1.60
CA CYS A 80 10.52 5.48 -1.81
C CYS A 80 9.66 4.84 -0.72
N TRP A 81 8.84 3.88 -1.12
CA TRP A 81 8.11 2.97 -0.23
C TRP A 81 8.94 1.72 0.10
N ASP A 82 9.17 1.47 1.39
CA ASP A 82 9.71 0.22 1.93
C ASP A 82 8.55 -0.64 2.46
N PRO A 83 8.13 -1.68 1.73
CA PRO A 83 6.99 -2.53 2.11
C PRO A 83 7.28 -3.39 3.34
N ASP A 84 8.52 -3.79 3.57
CA ASP A 84 8.91 -4.69 4.66
C ASP A 84 8.81 -3.97 6.01
N ARG A 85 9.27 -2.71 6.04
CA ARG A 85 9.22 -1.87 7.25
C ARG A 85 7.99 -1.00 7.31
N ARG A 86 7.18 -0.97 6.24
CA ARG A 86 6.06 -0.05 6.05
C ARG A 86 6.44 1.41 6.30
N ILE A 87 7.53 1.85 5.68
CA ILE A 87 8.05 3.22 5.78
C ILE A 87 8.08 3.86 4.40
N ILE A 88 7.54 5.08 4.28
CA ILE A 88 7.85 5.96 3.15
C ILE A 88 9.06 6.81 3.56
N PHE A 89 10.16 6.67 2.82
CA PHE A 89 11.34 7.50 2.99
C PHE A 89 11.31 8.67 2.03
N ILE A 90 11.52 9.88 2.56
CA ILE A 90 11.65 11.11 1.77
C ILE A 90 13.07 11.65 1.92
N ASN A 91 13.75 11.87 0.81
CA ASN A 91 15.01 12.58 0.74
C ASN A 91 14.74 14.07 0.48
N LEU A 92 14.74 14.88 1.54
CA LEU A 92 14.48 16.31 1.42
C LEU A 92 15.47 17.05 0.52
N SER A 93 16.72 16.56 0.37
CA SER A 93 17.69 17.24 -0.52
C SER A 93 17.43 17.03 -2.01
N SER A 94 16.48 16.15 -2.36
CA SER A 94 16.04 15.95 -3.75
C SER A 94 14.81 16.79 -4.12
N HIS A 95 14.30 17.60 -3.18
CA HIS A 95 13.11 18.42 -3.38
C HIS A 95 13.44 19.89 -3.10
N ASN A 96 12.99 20.78 -3.98
CA ASN A 96 13.22 22.21 -3.89
C ASN A 96 12.05 22.96 -3.22
N SER A 97 10.92 22.27 -3.00
CA SER A 97 9.69 22.89 -2.48
C SER A 97 8.82 21.89 -1.71
N GLU A 98 7.90 22.42 -0.89
CA GLU A 98 6.88 21.64 -0.21
C GLU A 98 5.94 20.94 -1.21
N GLU A 99 5.66 21.60 -2.33
CA GLU A 99 4.83 21.06 -3.41
C GLU A 99 5.42 19.78 -4.02
N GLU A 100 6.72 19.73 -4.24
CA GLU A 100 7.40 18.52 -4.72
C GLU A 100 7.35 17.41 -3.66
N ILE A 101 7.51 17.75 -2.37
CA ILE A 101 7.39 16.77 -1.27
C ILE A 101 5.97 16.18 -1.21
N ILE A 102 4.94 17.02 -1.35
CA ILE A 102 3.54 16.58 -1.38
C ILE A 102 3.31 15.61 -2.54
N ALA A 103 3.81 15.94 -3.75
CA ALA A 103 3.65 15.08 -4.92
C ALA A 103 4.31 13.71 -4.72
N SER A 104 5.57 13.69 -4.25
CA SER A 104 6.29 12.46 -3.93
C SER A 104 5.61 11.64 -2.84
N LEU A 105 5.11 12.28 -1.79
CA LEU A 105 4.37 11.60 -0.72
C LEU A 105 3.08 10.95 -1.24
N ILE A 106 2.31 11.63 -2.09
CA ILE A 106 1.09 11.06 -2.66
C ILE A 106 1.42 9.85 -3.53
N PHE A 107 2.46 9.95 -4.36
CA PHE A 107 2.91 8.83 -5.19
C PHE A 107 3.29 7.60 -4.34
N GLU A 108 4.09 7.78 -3.30
CA GLU A 108 4.48 6.68 -2.42
C GLU A 108 3.32 6.15 -1.56
N LEU A 109 2.32 6.96 -1.24
CA LEU A 109 1.09 6.49 -0.61
C LEU A 109 0.31 5.56 -1.56
N HIS A 110 0.26 5.87 -2.86
CA HIS A 110 -0.31 4.94 -3.84
C HIS A 110 0.50 3.64 -3.93
N ASN A 111 1.83 3.71 -3.94
CA ASN A 111 2.68 2.50 -3.87
C ASN A 111 2.36 1.66 -2.63
N ALA A 112 2.24 2.30 -1.46
CA ALA A 112 1.87 1.64 -0.22
C ALA A 112 0.50 0.96 -0.32
N LEU A 113 -0.50 1.62 -0.91
CA LEU A 113 -1.83 1.05 -1.12
C LEU A 113 -1.81 -0.18 -2.04
N LYS A 114 -0.95 -0.19 -3.07
CA LYS A 114 -0.81 -1.28 -4.04
C LYS A 114 0.09 -2.43 -3.58
N THR A 115 0.65 -2.37 -2.37
CA THR A 115 1.49 -3.45 -1.79
C THR A 115 0.90 -4.87 -2.01
N PRO A 116 -0.41 -5.13 -1.82
CA PRO A 116 -0.96 -6.47 -2.07
C PRO A 116 -0.79 -6.95 -3.53
N GLN A 117 -0.88 -6.04 -4.50
CA GLN A 117 -0.71 -6.35 -5.93
C GLN A 117 0.75 -6.65 -6.25
N PHE A 118 1.69 -5.86 -5.72
CA PHE A 118 3.13 -6.15 -5.84
C PHE A 118 3.47 -7.50 -5.21
N ASN A 119 2.96 -7.79 -4.00
CA ASN A 119 3.18 -9.07 -3.33
C ASN A 119 2.64 -10.26 -4.14
N GLN A 120 1.50 -10.09 -4.82
CA GLN A 120 0.98 -11.12 -5.72
C GLN A 120 1.94 -11.37 -6.90
N LEU A 121 2.46 -10.32 -7.53
CA LEU A 121 3.45 -10.45 -8.61
C LEU A 121 4.75 -11.09 -8.11
N PHE A 122 5.24 -10.69 -6.94
CA PHE A 122 6.42 -11.29 -6.31
C PHE A 122 6.22 -12.77 -6.02
N SER A 123 5.03 -13.16 -5.52
CA SER A 123 4.67 -14.55 -5.29
C SER A 123 4.64 -15.35 -6.59
N LEU A 124 4.03 -14.81 -7.65
CA LEU A 124 4.02 -15.45 -8.96
C LEU A 124 5.43 -15.64 -9.51
N ALA A 125 6.29 -14.60 -9.42
CA ALA A 125 7.68 -14.66 -9.88
C ALA A 125 8.49 -15.68 -9.07
N THR A 126 8.44 -15.61 -7.74
CA THR A 126 9.12 -16.55 -6.84
C THR A 126 8.75 -17.99 -7.18
N ASN A 127 7.47 -18.25 -7.47
CA ASN A 127 6.96 -19.58 -7.84
C ASN A 127 7.11 -19.93 -9.34
N GLN A 128 7.74 -19.06 -10.14
CA GLN A 128 7.91 -19.23 -11.60
C GLN A 128 6.58 -19.46 -12.33
N LYS A 129 5.51 -18.80 -11.87
CA LYS A 129 4.16 -18.83 -12.46
C LYS A 129 3.86 -17.62 -13.37
N ILE A 130 4.85 -16.77 -13.59
CA ILE A 130 4.82 -15.61 -14.49
C ILE A 130 6.20 -15.51 -15.13
N ASP A 131 6.25 -15.18 -16.43
CA ASP A 131 7.52 -14.92 -17.10
C ASP A 131 8.05 -13.51 -16.80
N LYS A 132 9.33 -13.29 -17.10
CA LYS A 132 10.03 -12.04 -16.78
C LYS A 132 9.39 -10.81 -17.44
N GLU A 133 9.08 -10.87 -18.72
CA GLU A 133 8.54 -9.70 -19.45
C GLU A 133 7.14 -9.35 -18.92
N LYS A 134 6.29 -10.36 -18.71
CA LYS A 134 4.96 -10.15 -18.13
C LYS A 134 5.04 -9.60 -16.70
N TYR A 135 5.99 -10.06 -15.90
CA TYR A 135 6.23 -9.51 -14.56
C TYR A 135 6.63 -8.03 -14.63
N VAL A 136 7.64 -7.68 -15.44
CA VAL A 136 8.12 -6.31 -15.60
C VAL A 136 7.02 -5.40 -16.10
N LYS A 137 6.31 -5.80 -17.18
CA LYS A 137 5.20 -5.03 -17.74
C LYS A 137 4.06 -4.83 -16.72
N SER A 138 3.80 -5.82 -15.86
CA SER A 138 2.75 -5.71 -14.84
C SER A 138 3.12 -4.75 -13.71
N ILE A 139 4.39 -4.74 -13.27
CA ILE A 139 4.86 -3.77 -12.27
C ILE A 139 4.78 -2.35 -12.83
N GLU A 140 5.30 -2.15 -14.04
CA GLU A 140 5.28 -0.84 -14.72
C GLU A 140 3.84 -0.34 -14.94
N PHE A 141 2.88 -1.26 -15.18
CA PHE A 141 1.47 -0.90 -15.30
C PHE A 141 0.88 -0.41 -13.97
N ILE A 142 1.26 -1.03 -12.84
CA ILE A 142 0.85 -0.57 -11.51
C ILE A 142 1.44 0.83 -11.24
N GLU A 143 2.72 1.05 -11.55
CA GLU A 143 3.39 2.35 -11.37
C GLU A 143 2.79 3.43 -12.27
N TYR A 144 2.47 3.11 -13.53
CA TYR A 144 1.74 4.00 -14.42
C TYR A 144 0.38 4.41 -13.83
N GLN A 145 -0.39 3.46 -13.30
CA GLN A 145 -1.67 3.75 -12.67
C GLN A 145 -1.49 4.61 -11.42
N ASN A 146 -0.45 4.37 -10.62
CA ASN A 146 -0.13 5.20 -9.46
C ASN A 146 0.22 6.64 -9.86
N SER A 147 0.93 6.84 -10.97
CA SER A 147 1.20 8.18 -11.52
C SER A 147 -0.09 8.89 -11.93
N ILE A 148 -1.03 8.20 -12.60
CA ILE A 148 -2.34 8.76 -12.96
C ILE A 148 -3.15 9.12 -11.71
N ASP A 149 -3.27 8.20 -10.76
CA ASP A 149 -4.05 8.41 -9.55
C ASP A 149 -3.47 9.58 -8.73
N THR A 150 -2.13 9.68 -8.68
CA THR A 150 -1.41 10.79 -8.03
C THR A 150 -1.71 12.12 -8.72
N ALA A 151 -1.59 12.18 -10.05
CA ALA A 151 -1.88 13.40 -10.81
C ALA A 151 -3.33 13.86 -10.63
N ALA A 152 -4.28 12.93 -10.61
CA ALA A 152 -5.69 13.22 -10.36
C ALA A 152 -5.92 13.80 -8.96
N LEU A 153 -5.30 13.22 -7.93
CA LEU A 153 -5.39 13.72 -6.55
C LEU A 153 -4.76 15.11 -6.41
N ILE A 154 -3.58 15.32 -7.01
CA ILE A 154 -2.89 16.61 -7.02
C ILE A 154 -3.75 17.66 -7.70
N LYS A 155 -4.27 17.38 -8.90
CA LYS A 155 -5.15 18.29 -9.64
C LYS A 155 -6.34 18.72 -8.79
N LEU A 156 -7.00 17.77 -8.14
CA LEU A 156 -8.12 18.05 -7.25
C LEU A 156 -7.71 18.94 -6.05
N GLY A 157 -6.55 18.68 -5.44
CA GLY A 157 -6.04 19.49 -4.35
C GLY A 157 -5.67 20.91 -4.77
N VAL A 158 -5.15 21.11 -5.99
CA VAL A 158 -4.90 22.43 -6.59
C VAL A 158 -6.22 23.15 -6.87
N GLU A 159 -7.19 22.49 -7.48
CA GLU A 159 -8.53 23.05 -7.76
C GLU A 159 -9.24 23.50 -6.48
N LYS A 160 -9.12 22.71 -5.40
CA LYS A 160 -9.67 23.04 -4.08
C LYS A 160 -8.79 24.00 -3.27
N LYS A 161 -7.69 24.51 -3.83
CA LYS A 161 -6.71 25.42 -3.17
C LYS A 161 -6.12 24.86 -1.87
N VAL A 162 -6.06 23.54 -1.75
CA VAL A 162 -5.40 22.82 -0.64
C VAL A 162 -3.90 22.70 -0.91
N PHE A 163 -3.53 22.49 -2.18
CA PHE A 163 -2.15 22.44 -2.64
C PHE A 163 -1.77 23.71 -3.41
N GLY A 164 -0.47 24.01 -3.48
CA GLY A 164 0.05 25.13 -4.27
C GLY A 164 -0.17 24.89 -5.77
N LYS A 165 -0.36 25.95 -6.56
CA LYS A 165 -0.60 25.87 -8.02
C LYS A 165 0.53 25.16 -8.80
N ASN A 166 1.70 25.03 -8.18
CA ASN A 166 2.87 24.39 -8.76
C ASN A 166 3.04 22.93 -8.30
N THR A 167 2.09 22.36 -7.53
CA THR A 167 2.10 20.93 -7.23
C THR A 167 1.69 20.17 -8.49
N TYR A 168 2.60 19.35 -9.03
CA TYR A 168 2.33 18.49 -10.18
C TYR A 168 3.16 17.22 -10.12
N VAL A 169 2.74 16.20 -10.87
CA VAL A 169 3.56 15.05 -11.24
C VAL A 169 3.43 14.87 -12.74
N SER A 170 4.53 14.53 -13.41
CA SER A 170 4.50 14.23 -14.84
C SER A 170 3.84 12.87 -15.07
N THR A 171 2.92 12.81 -16.03
CA THR A 171 2.26 11.57 -16.46
C THR A 171 2.40 11.40 -17.96
N TYR A 172 2.44 10.15 -18.41
CA TYR A 172 2.34 9.81 -19.82
C TYR A 172 0.88 9.62 -20.22
N ASN A 173 0.56 9.87 -21.49
CA ASN A 173 -0.83 9.80 -21.97
C ASN A 173 -1.31 8.36 -22.07
N THR A 174 -0.40 7.43 -22.34
CA THR A 174 -0.69 6.00 -22.49
C THR A 174 0.30 5.16 -21.71
N PHE A 175 -0.12 3.94 -21.36
CA PHE A 175 0.79 2.98 -20.74
C PHE A 175 1.93 2.59 -21.68
N ASP A 176 1.69 2.46 -22.99
CA ASP A 176 2.74 2.09 -23.94
C ASP A 176 3.85 3.15 -24.01
N GLU A 177 3.49 4.43 -23.95
CA GLU A 177 4.43 5.53 -23.86
C GLU A 177 5.24 5.48 -22.55
N HIS A 178 4.55 5.35 -21.40
CA HIS A 178 5.20 5.16 -20.09
C HIS A 178 6.20 4.00 -20.15
N TYR A 179 5.74 2.84 -20.60
CA TYR A 179 6.54 1.63 -20.63
C TYR A 179 7.75 1.74 -21.55
N TRP A 180 7.61 2.42 -22.70
CA TRP A 180 8.73 2.70 -23.59
C TRP A 180 9.79 3.57 -22.89
N TYR A 181 9.39 4.67 -22.25
CA TYR A 181 10.34 5.53 -21.53
C TYR A 181 11.00 4.83 -20.35
N GLN A 182 10.28 3.98 -19.60
CA GLN A 182 10.85 3.24 -18.47
C GLN A 182 11.83 2.14 -18.92
N LYS A 183 11.64 1.56 -20.11
CA LYS A 183 12.67 0.72 -20.73
C LYS A 183 13.91 1.53 -21.09
N MET A 184 13.75 2.68 -21.73
CA MET A 184 14.86 3.53 -22.18
C MET A 184 15.66 4.13 -21.01
N SER A 185 15.01 4.48 -19.90
CA SER A 185 15.66 5.02 -18.70
C SER A 185 16.41 3.96 -17.88
N GLY A 186 16.21 2.68 -18.19
CA GLY A 186 16.73 1.56 -17.40
C GLY A 186 15.92 1.24 -16.14
N HIS A 187 14.78 1.90 -15.92
CA HIS A 187 13.89 1.60 -14.80
C HIS A 187 13.35 0.16 -14.89
N SER A 188 12.83 -0.24 -16.05
CA SER A 188 12.33 -1.60 -16.26
C SER A 188 13.40 -2.67 -16.10
N ALA A 189 14.68 -2.33 -16.27
CA ALA A 189 15.80 -3.24 -16.01
C ALA A 189 15.99 -3.52 -14.50
N VAL A 190 15.67 -2.55 -13.63
CA VAL A 190 15.64 -2.76 -12.17
C VAL A 190 14.62 -3.84 -11.83
N HIS A 191 13.42 -3.76 -12.40
CA HIS A 191 12.36 -4.77 -12.21
C HIS A 191 12.76 -6.14 -12.75
N ALA A 192 13.45 -6.19 -13.89
CA ALA A 192 13.98 -7.43 -14.44
C ALA A 192 15.02 -8.09 -13.51
N ASN A 193 15.91 -7.30 -12.91
CA ASN A 193 16.88 -7.78 -11.92
C ASN A 193 16.22 -8.28 -10.63
N ASN A 194 15.14 -7.61 -10.19
CA ASN A 194 14.34 -8.07 -9.06
C ASN A 194 13.71 -9.45 -9.35
N TYR A 195 13.16 -9.64 -10.56
CA TYR A 195 12.64 -10.95 -10.99
C TYR A 195 13.73 -12.04 -10.93
N ASP A 196 14.92 -11.76 -11.47
CA ASP A 196 16.03 -12.71 -11.47
C ASP A 196 16.45 -13.08 -10.04
N SER A 197 16.48 -12.11 -9.14
CA SER A 197 16.81 -12.33 -7.72
C SER A 197 15.76 -13.22 -7.02
N LEU A 198 14.47 -12.95 -7.23
CA LEU A 198 13.37 -13.73 -6.68
C LEU A 198 13.38 -15.19 -7.17
N THR A 199 13.64 -15.40 -8.46
CA THR A 199 13.67 -16.76 -9.04
C THR A 199 14.93 -17.54 -8.69
N ALA A 200 16.09 -16.87 -8.53
CA ALA A 200 17.33 -17.48 -8.11
C ALA A 200 17.25 -18.02 -6.66
N PHE A 201 16.59 -17.28 -5.76
CA PHE A 201 16.37 -17.71 -4.39
C PHE A 201 15.66 -19.07 -4.32
N ASN A 202 14.56 -19.26 -5.07
CA ASN A 202 13.83 -20.52 -5.10
C ASN A 202 14.67 -21.69 -5.66
N LYS A 203 15.49 -21.46 -6.69
CA LYS A 203 16.40 -22.48 -7.23
C LYS A 203 17.41 -22.95 -6.18
N SER A 204 17.92 -22.05 -5.33
CA SER A 204 18.87 -22.39 -4.27
C SER A 204 18.24 -23.26 -3.17
N TRP A 205 16.98 -23.03 -2.81
CA TRP A 205 16.26 -23.79 -1.79
C TRP A 205 15.80 -25.16 -2.28
N LYS A 206 15.32 -25.25 -3.54
CA LYS A 206 15.03 -26.54 -4.18
C LYS A 206 16.28 -27.41 -4.30
N ARG A 207 17.43 -26.84 -4.69
CA ARG A 207 18.71 -27.57 -4.76
C ARG A 207 19.19 -28.06 -3.39
N LYS A 208 18.90 -27.33 -2.32
CA LYS A 208 19.23 -27.72 -0.93
C LYS A 208 18.20 -28.65 -0.29
N GLY A 209 17.16 -29.06 -1.00
CA GLY A 209 16.17 -30.04 -0.52
C GLY A 209 15.21 -29.52 0.57
N TYR A 210 15.18 -28.21 0.84
CA TYR A 210 14.33 -27.61 1.87
C TYR A 210 12.87 -27.42 1.46
N LEU A 211 12.59 -27.46 0.16
CA LEU A 211 11.24 -27.43 -0.39
C LEU A 211 11.03 -28.72 -1.18
N ARG A 212 10.39 -29.72 -0.55
CA ARG A 212 9.86 -30.89 -1.26
C ARG A 212 8.51 -30.47 -1.86
N GLY A 213 8.44 -30.49 -3.18
CA GLY A 213 7.21 -30.25 -3.94
C GLY A 213 6.23 -31.41 -3.79
#